data_AF-A0AAT9I3R4-F1
#
_entry.id   AF-A0AAT9I3R4-F1
#
_cell.length_a   1.000
_cell.length_b   1.000
_cell.length_c   1.000
_cell.angle_alpha   90.00
_cell.angle_beta   90.00
_cell.angle_gamma   90.00
#
_symmetry.space_group_name_H-M   'P 1'
#
loop_
_entity.id
_entity.type
_entity.pdbx_description
1 polymer ?
#
loop_
_entity_poly.entity_id
_entity_poly.type
_entity_poly.pdbx_seq_one_letter_code
_entity_poly.pdbx_strand_id
1 'polypeptide(L)'
;MNNLQATVFNASWNKRCMQGSVNVISRRLLLSVFVLLCGHVSFAQDKTFDLWAQDLPTDVGTEPNTISSYFYGSLDIWVKRHDISSYPLADQETQEDPVGGQPNFLYVKIRNKGTADFPGTATAGNKVKVYWAKASTGLAWPSPWDGSLSMTNTNNHSVPLGGLIGTADIPAIPAGGVVRVAVNWTPPNPNEYDFASLPGSSHKHFCLLARIGKEPDPPFGLSVTGILGDYVKNNNKVIWKNIGIEDPVTDPGGETAGLFMIGNYSKDAYKGGIRINVLGEGTGFMKYAEVKVTLGKNVTEWWLKGNNFTHESDSFKMALKQHGIELRGNDFFLAGNMAAFENILFAPQQVDGIKFSLKLLEKAPAGVKDLQIRIEQVAVIGGKEMTLGGVIQSFPLVKEDGGPVTPPPPPVTEPGSNYWIWILIGIVILILLFLLTRRKK
;
A
#
# COMPACT_ATOMS: atom_id res chain seq x y z
N MET A 1 -51.85 13.67 -17.20
CA MET A 1 -51.95 12.57 -18.18
C MET A 1 -50.56 11.97 -18.34
N ASN A 2 -50.48 10.63 -18.25
CA ASN A 2 -49.32 9.72 -18.37
C ASN A 2 -48.30 9.76 -17.21
N ASN A 3 -48.35 8.85 -16.24
CA ASN A 3 -47.98 7.41 -16.22
C ASN A 3 -46.48 7.16 -15.99
N LEU A 4 -46.13 6.75 -14.77
CA LEU A 4 -45.06 5.78 -14.50
C LEU A 4 -45.50 4.93 -13.30
N GLN A 5 -45.72 3.64 -13.56
CA GLN A 5 -46.19 2.66 -12.60
C GLN A 5 -45.05 2.16 -11.70
N ALA A 6 -45.31 2.09 -10.40
CA ALA A 6 -44.52 1.34 -9.45
C ALA A 6 -45.01 -0.11 -9.40
N THR A 7 -44.14 -1.06 -9.73
CA THR A 7 -44.40 -2.49 -9.64
C THR A 7 -44.30 -2.93 -8.18
N VAL A 8 -45.44 -3.13 -7.53
CA VAL A 8 -45.53 -3.75 -6.19
C VAL A 8 -45.80 -5.25 -6.39
N PHE A 9 -44.88 -6.09 -5.92
CA PHE A 9 -45.06 -7.53 -5.90
C PHE A 9 -46.14 -7.92 -4.88
N ASN A 10 -47.17 -8.61 -5.37
CA ASN A 10 -48.38 -8.97 -4.64
C ASN A 10 -48.27 -10.43 -4.18
N ALA A 11 -48.13 -10.68 -2.88
CA ALA A 11 -48.26 -12.02 -2.31
C ALA A 11 -49.63 -12.15 -1.63
N SER A 12 -50.58 -12.74 -2.36
CA SER A 12 -51.95 -13.00 -1.90
C SER A 12 -51.98 -14.11 -0.85
N TRP A 13 -52.29 -13.77 0.40
CA TRP A 13 -52.67 -14.75 1.42
C TRP A 13 -54.18 -15.00 1.37
N ASN A 14 -54.55 -16.22 1.00
CA ASN A 14 -55.92 -16.65 0.82
C ASN A 14 -56.60 -16.86 2.19
N LYS A 15 -57.50 -15.95 2.59
CA LYS A 15 -58.39 -16.11 3.73
C LYS A 15 -59.48 -17.13 3.38
N ARG A 16 -59.37 -18.37 3.85
CA ARG A 16 -60.52 -19.29 4.05
C ARG A 16 -60.11 -20.42 4.98
N CYS A 17 -60.65 -20.38 6.20
CA CYS A 17 -61.01 -21.52 7.08
C CYS A 17 -60.95 -21.05 8.54
N MET A 18 -62.01 -20.38 9.01
CA MET A 18 -62.37 -20.39 10.42
C MET A 18 -63.89 -20.42 10.51
N GLN A 19 -64.44 -21.63 10.73
CA GLN A 19 -65.75 -21.86 11.32
C GLN A 19 -65.77 -23.32 11.80
N GLY A 20 -65.85 -23.52 13.12
CA GLY A 20 -65.90 -24.85 13.73
C GLY A 20 -65.43 -24.84 15.17
N SER A 21 -66.35 -24.58 16.10
CA SER A 21 -66.19 -24.71 17.54
C SER A 21 -66.07 -26.18 17.95
N VAL A 22 -64.92 -26.60 18.51
CA VAL A 22 -64.76 -27.91 19.17
C VAL A 22 -63.86 -27.78 20.44
N ASN A 23 -64.29 -28.48 21.48
CA ASN A 23 -63.88 -28.46 22.88
C ASN A 23 -62.37 -28.63 23.20
N VAL A 24 -61.97 -28.11 24.37
CA VAL A 24 -60.61 -27.86 24.90
C VAL A 24 -59.74 -29.12 25.18
N ILE A 25 -60.19 -30.35 24.88
CA ILE A 25 -59.48 -31.58 25.25
C ILE A 25 -58.68 -32.23 24.10
N SER A 26 -58.61 -31.61 22.91
CA SER A 26 -57.85 -32.13 21.75
C SER A 26 -56.61 -31.29 21.37
N ARG A 27 -56.14 -30.39 22.25
CA ARG A 27 -54.97 -29.52 21.99
C ARG A 27 -53.60 -30.17 22.17
N ARG A 28 -53.50 -31.42 22.66
CA ARG A 28 -52.21 -32.10 22.89
C ARG A 28 -51.84 -33.20 21.88
N LEU A 29 -52.72 -33.57 20.95
CA LEU A 29 -52.38 -34.51 19.88
C LEU A 29 -52.20 -33.88 18.49
N LEU A 30 -52.61 -32.62 18.29
CA LEU A 30 -52.44 -31.90 17.02
C LEU A 30 -51.14 -31.10 16.90
N LEU A 31 -50.34 -30.99 17.97
CA LEU A 31 -48.99 -30.43 17.91
C LEU A 31 -47.93 -31.45 17.47
N SER A 32 -48.23 -32.75 17.50
CA SER A 32 -47.27 -33.82 17.16
C SER A 32 -47.34 -34.27 15.70
N VAL A 33 -48.37 -33.85 14.94
CA VAL A 33 -48.51 -34.19 13.51
C VAL A 33 -48.18 -33.02 12.58
N PHE A 34 -48.20 -31.78 13.08
CA PHE A 34 -47.79 -30.61 12.28
C PHE A 34 -46.27 -30.44 12.15
N VAL A 35 -45.49 -31.09 13.02
CA VAL A 35 -44.01 -31.08 12.97
C VAL A 35 -43.46 -32.11 11.96
N LEU A 36 -44.30 -32.97 11.39
CA LEU A 36 -43.88 -34.01 10.43
C LEU A 36 -44.25 -33.72 8.96
N LEU A 37 -44.84 -32.55 8.66
CA LEU A 37 -45.26 -32.19 7.29
C LEU A 37 -44.91 -30.76 6.83
N CYS A 38 -44.30 -29.94 7.69
CA CYS A 38 -43.61 -28.73 7.24
C CYS A 38 -42.14 -29.06 7.03
N GLY A 39 -41.80 -29.44 5.81
CA GLY A 39 -40.42 -29.62 5.37
C GLY A 39 -39.55 -28.45 5.80
N HIS A 40 -38.31 -28.77 6.16
CA HIS A 40 -37.19 -27.87 6.30
C HIS A 40 -37.39 -26.60 5.46
N VAL A 41 -37.80 -25.50 6.10
CA VAL A 41 -37.65 -24.18 5.51
C VAL A 41 -36.15 -23.92 5.56
N SER A 42 -35.43 -24.48 4.59
CA SER A 42 -34.09 -24.04 4.27
C SER A 42 -34.26 -22.60 3.82
N PHE A 43 -33.86 -21.65 4.66
CA PHE A 43 -33.58 -20.30 4.18
C PHE A 43 -32.54 -20.46 3.07
N ALA A 44 -32.96 -20.27 1.81
CA ALA A 44 -32.02 -20.14 0.72
C ALA A 44 -31.23 -18.87 1.01
N GLN A 45 -30.03 -19.03 1.54
CA GLN A 45 -29.11 -17.91 1.67
C GLN A 45 -28.76 -17.47 0.25
N ASP A 46 -29.09 -16.22 -0.10
CA ASP A 46 -28.67 -15.64 -1.37
C ASP A 46 -27.15 -15.78 -1.47
N LYS A 47 -26.70 -16.53 -2.49
CA LYS A 47 -25.27 -16.65 -2.77
C LYS A 47 -24.78 -15.34 -3.36
N THR A 48 -23.85 -14.69 -2.69
CA THR A 48 -23.20 -13.48 -3.18
C THR A 48 -21.69 -13.68 -3.26
N PHE A 49 -21.04 -13.12 -4.26
CA PHE A 49 -19.59 -12.98 -4.24
C PHE A 49 -19.20 -11.82 -3.32
N ASP A 50 -17.99 -11.87 -2.76
CA ASP A 50 -17.45 -10.76 -1.97
C ASP A 50 -15.93 -10.66 -2.17
N LEU A 51 -15.54 -9.70 -3.02
CA LEU A 51 -14.14 -9.44 -3.36
C LEU A 51 -13.45 -8.63 -2.27
N TRP A 52 -12.21 -8.98 -1.94
CA TRP A 52 -11.40 -8.25 -0.96
C TRP A 52 -9.90 -8.48 -1.16
N ALA A 53 -9.10 -7.64 -0.51
CA ALA A 53 -7.65 -7.78 -0.38
C ALA A 53 -7.21 -7.45 1.06
N GLN A 54 -6.05 -7.95 1.46
CA GLN A 54 -5.50 -7.87 2.81
C GLN A 54 -4.68 -6.60 3.02
N ASP A 55 -4.96 -5.88 4.10
CA ASP A 55 -4.11 -4.78 4.57
C ASP A 55 -2.75 -5.26 5.09
N LEU A 56 -2.77 -6.35 5.88
CA LEU A 56 -1.60 -7.05 6.41
C LEU A 56 -1.88 -8.57 6.39
N PRO A 57 -0.87 -9.44 6.53
CA PRO A 57 -1.08 -10.89 6.55
C PRO A 57 -2.09 -11.39 7.60
N THR A 58 -2.29 -10.61 8.68
CA THR A 58 -3.26 -10.90 9.75
C THR A 58 -4.69 -10.46 9.44
N ASP A 59 -4.90 -9.67 8.39
CA ASP A 59 -6.23 -9.21 7.99
C ASP A 59 -7.06 -10.37 7.41
N VAL A 60 -8.30 -10.47 7.85
CA VAL A 60 -9.27 -11.50 7.44
C VAL A 60 -10.41 -10.93 6.58
N GLY A 61 -10.31 -9.66 6.20
CA GLY A 61 -11.23 -8.96 5.32
C GLY A 61 -12.54 -8.53 5.99
N THR A 62 -12.58 -8.49 7.32
CA THR A 62 -13.74 -8.02 8.08
C THR A 62 -13.57 -6.55 8.39
N GLU A 63 -14.64 -5.77 8.15
CA GLU A 63 -14.62 -4.32 8.33
C GLU A 63 -15.48 -3.86 9.52
N PRO A 64 -15.01 -2.91 10.35
CA PRO A 64 -13.68 -2.29 10.29
C PRO A 64 -12.55 -3.27 10.63
N ASN A 65 -11.41 -3.14 9.95
CA ASN A 65 -10.21 -3.89 10.29
C ASN A 65 -9.66 -3.43 11.65
N THR A 66 -9.88 -4.24 12.68
CA THR A 66 -9.38 -4.01 14.05
C THR A 66 -8.15 -4.85 14.40
N ILE A 67 -7.61 -5.61 13.45
CA ILE A 67 -6.52 -6.58 13.69
C ILE A 67 -5.18 -6.03 13.21
N SER A 68 -5.16 -5.34 12.06
CA SER A 68 -3.94 -4.72 11.53
C SER A 68 -3.41 -3.63 12.46
N SER A 69 -2.09 -3.62 12.67
CA SER A 69 -1.42 -2.60 13.50
C SER A 69 -1.06 -1.31 12.73
N TYR A 70 -1.15 -1.34 11.39
CA TYR A 70 -0.99 -0.23 10.46
C TYR A 70 -1.54 -0.67 9.09
N PHE A 71 -1.71 0.26 8.14
CA PHE A 71 -2.45 0.01 6.89
C PHE A 71 -1.65 0.18 5.60
N TYR A 72 -0.41 0.66 5.70
CA TYR A 72 0.50 0.93 4.57
C TYR A 72 1.52 -0.19 4.32
N GLY A 73 1.17 -1.42 4.66
CA GLY A 73 2.07 -2.59 4.64
C GLY A 73 1.58 -3.76 3.80
N SER A 74 0.61 -3.56 2.92
CA SER A 74 -0.03 -4.68 2.23
C SER A 74 0.96 -5.50 1.40
N LEU A 75 0.83 -6.82 1.51
CA LEU A 75 1.53 -7.78 0.65
C LEU A 75 0.70 -8.15 -0.60
N ASP A 76 -0.57 -7.75 -0.63
CA ASP A 76 -1.47 -8.00 -1.76
C ASP A 76 -1.31 -6.99 -2.89
N ILE A 77 -0.39 -6.04 -2.74
CA ILE A 77 0.10 -5.18 -3.80
C ILE A 77 1.63 -5.24 -3.81
N TRP A 78 2.22 -5.53 -4.96
CA TRP A 78 3.67 -5.60 -5.08
C TRP A 78 4.12 -5.29 -6.50
N VAL A 79 5.42 -5.07 -6.66
CA VAL A 79 6.03 -4.72 -7.94
C VAL A 79 7.10 -5.73 -8.30
N LYS A 80 7.23 -6.00 -9.60
CA LYS A 80 8.33 -6.73 -10.23
C LYS A 80 8.88 -5.92 -11.39
N ARG A 81 10.18 -6.03 -11.67
CA ARG A 81 10.82 -5.36 -12.82
C ARG A 81 10.61 -6.09 -14.15
N HIS A 82 9.93 -7.24 -14.12
CA HIS A 82 9.68 -8.10 -15.27
C HIS A 82 8.33 -8.81 -15.13
N ASP A 83 7.82 -9.31 -16.26
CA ASP A 83 6.64 -10.17 -16.27
C ASP A 83 6.98 -11.50 -15.60
N ILE A 84 6.19 -11.89 -14.61
CA ILE A 84 6.37 -13.09 -13.79
C ILE A 84 5.29 -14.14 -14.03
N SER A 85 4.47 -13.99 -15.07
CA SER A 85 3.39 -14.92 -15.41
C SER A 85 3.86 -16.37 -15.58
N SER A 86 5.14 -16.59 -15.92
CA SER A 86 5.76 -17.91 -16.07
C SER A 86 6.49 -18.44 -14.82
N TYR A 87 6.60 -17.66 -13.75
CA TYR A 87 7.41 -18.00 -12.57
C TYR A 87 6.63 -18.92 -11.60
N PRO A 88 7.31 -19.70 -10.73
CA PRO A 88 6.63 -20.42 -9.65
C PRO A 88 5.89 -19.46 -8.71
N LEU A 89 4.71 -19.87 -8.20
CA LEU A 89 3.85 -19.02 -7.35
C LEU A 89 4.57 -18.42 -6.13
N ALA A 90 5.52 -19.14 -5.53
CA ALA A 90 6.28 -18.65 -4.37
C ALA A 90 7.18 -17.46 -4.73
N ASP A 91 7.72 -17.44 -5.95
CA ASP A 91 8.63 -16.39 -6.42
C ASP A 91 7.85 -15.19 -6.99
N GLN A 92 6.59 -15.42 -7.39
CA GLN A 92 5.70 -14.40 -7.92
C GLN A 92 5.31 -13.32 -6.90
N GLU A 93 5.18 -13.65 -5.61
CA GLU A 93 4.65 -12.72 -4.57
C GLU A 93 5.76 -12.00 -3.78
N THR A 94 6.96 -11.90 -4.34
CA THR A 94 8.07 -11.16 -3.73
C THR A 94 8.08 -9.70 -4.20
N GLN A 95 8.38 -8.77 -3.29
CA GLN A 95 8.53 -7.35 -3.64
C GLN A 95 9.91 -7.10 -4.26
N GLU A 96 9.94 -6.35 -5.35
CA GLU A 96 11.14 -5.67 -5.86
C GLU A 96 10.92 -4.16 -5.82
N ASP A 97 11.98 -3.39 -5.58
CA ASP A 97 11.89 -1.94 -5.75
C ASP A 97 11.79 -1.63 -7.25
N PRO A 98 10.77 -0.90 -7.72
CA PRO A 98 10.70 -0.47 -9.11
C PRO A 98 11.84 0.48 -9.48
N VAL A 99 12.23 0.48 -10.76
CA VAL A 99 13.20 1.46 -11.29
C VAL A 99 12.46 2.62 -11.93
N GLY A 100 12.77 3.86 -11.51
CA GLY A 100 12.17 5.08 -12.04
C GLY A 100 12.39 5.24 -13.55
N GLY A 101 11.36 5.68 -14.27
CA GLY A 101 11.42 5.89 -15.71
C GLY A 101 11.48 4.62 -16.56
N GLN A 102 11.50 3.42 -15.97
CA GLN A 102 11.51 2.13 -16.67
C GLN A 102 10.16 1.41 -16.56
N PRO A 103 9.83 0.51 -17.50
CA PRO A 103 8.66 -0.36 -17.36
C PRO A 103 8.81 -1.32 -16.18
N ASN A 104 7.80 -1.35 -15.32
CA ASN A 104 7.66 -2.27 -14.20
C ASN A 104 6.25 -2.88 -14.24
N PHE A 105 6.05 -3.97 -13.53
CA PHE A 105 4.79 -4.71 -13.44
C PHE A 105 4.29 -4.67 -12.01
N LEU A 106 3.14 -4.03 -11.81
CA LEU A 106 2.48 -3.99 -10.52
C LEU A 106 1.38 -5.05 -10.47
N TYR A 107 1.38 -5.86 -9.42
CA TYR A 107 0.41 -6.91 -9.22
C TYR A 107 -0.48 -6.62 -8.03
N VAL A 108 -1.74 -7.03 -8.15
CA VAL A 108 -2.73 -6.98 -7.07
C VAL A 108 -3.36 -8.35 -6.87
N LYS A 109 -3.34 -8.85 -5.64
CA LYS A 109 -3.96 -10.12 -5.24
C LYS A 109 -5.35 -9.87 -4.69
N ILE A 110 -6.32 -10.59 -5.21
CA ILE A 110 -7.75 -10.41 -4.93
C ILE A 110 -8.35 -11.75 -4.54
N ARG A 111 -9.08 -11.78 -3.43
CA ARG A 111 -9.78 -12.96 -2.93
C ARG A 111 -11.28 -12.78 -3.08
N ASN A 112 -12.01 -13.89 -3.20
CA ASN A 112 -13.46 -13.93 -3.08
C ASN A 112 -13.84 -14.71 -1.82
N LYS A 113 -14.26 -14.01 -0.75
CA LYS A 113 -14.75 -14.66 0.48
C LYS A 113 -16.25 -14.95 0.47
N GLY A 114 -16.93 -14.61 -0.63
CA GLY A 114 -18.35 -14.85 -0.80
C GLY A 114 -18.69 -16.33 -0.95
N THR A 115 -20.00 -16.60 -0.99
CA THR A 115 -20.58 -17.94 -1.16
C THR A 115 -20.98 -18.25 -2.61
N ALA A 116 -20.83 -17.27 -3.51
CA ALA A 116 -20.94 -17.41 -4.96
C ALA A 116 -19.62 -17.05 -5.66
N ASP A 117 -19.46 -17.60 -6.86
CA ASP A 117 -18.38 -17.25 -7.76
C ASP A 117 -18.54 -15.80 -8.22
N PHE A 118 -17.43 -15.06 -8.27
CA PHE A 118 -17.37 -13.80 -8.98
C PHE A 118 -17.31 -14.10 -10.49
N PRO A 119 -18.26 -13.60 -11.30
CA PRO A 119 -18.40 -14.01 -12.71
C PRO A 119 -17.41 -13.32 -13.65
N GLY A 120 -16.43 -12.57 -13.11
CA GLY A 120 -15.51 -11.76 -13.89
C GLY A 120 -16.03 -10.35 -14.19
N THR A 121 -15.12 -9.44 -14.54
CA THR A 121 -15.42 -8.04 -14.84
C THR A 121 -16.45 -7.86 -15.95
N ALA A 122 -16.38 -8.65 -17.01
CA ALA A 122 -17.29 -8.53 -18.15
C ALA A 122 -18.78 -8.64 -17.74
N THR A 123 -19.06 -9.37 -16.66
CA THR A 123 -20.42 -9.59 -16.16
C THR A 123 -20.75 -8.70 -14.96
N ALA A 124 -19.85 -8.60 -13.98
CA ALA A 124 -20.12 -7.90 -12.72
C ALA A 124 -19.73 -6.41 -12.74
N GLY A 125 -18.86 -5.99 -13.67
CA GLY A 125 -18.37 -4.62 -13.80
C GLY A 125 -17.23 -4.25 -12.85
N ASN A 126 -16.91 -5.06 -11.83
CA ASN A 126 -15.82 -4.79 -10.90
C ASN A 126 -14.45 -4.89 -11.58
N LYS A 127 -13.58 -3.91 -11.34
CA LYS A 127 -12.19 -3.80 -11.82
C LYS A 127 -11.26 -3.46 -10.66
N VAL A 128 -9.95 -3.56 -10.88
CA VAL A 128 -8.94 -2.99 -9.98
C VAL A 128 -8.42 -1.69 -10.56
N LYS A 129 -8.39 -0.62 -9.75
CA LYS A 129 -7.63 0.59 -10.03
C LYS A 129 -6.44 0.70 -9.11
N VAL A 130 -5.30 1.10 -9.66
CA VAL A 130 -4.07 1.27 -8.88
C VAL A 130 -3.56 2.69 -9.04
N TYR A 131 -3.13 3.28 -7.95
CA TYR A 131 -2.66 4.65 -7.85
C TYR A 131 -1.29 4.69 -7.20
N TRP A 132 -0.54 5.74 -7.48
CA TRP A 132 0.67 6.08 -6.75
C TRP A 132 0.53 7.46 -6.10
N ALA A 133 1.30 7.70 -5.05
CA ALA A 133 1.48 9.03 -4.45
C ALA A 133 2.92 9.18 -3.94
N LYS A 134 3.45 10.41 -3.95
CA LYS A 134 4.68 10.71 -3.22
C LYS A 134 4.45 10.46 -1.73
N ALA A 135 5.34 9.73 -1.08
CA ALA A 135 5.11 9.29 0.29
C ALA A 135 4.94 10.48 1.23
N SER A 136 3.80 10.49 1.92
CA SER A 136 3.54 11.39 3.04
C SER A 136 2.85 10.66 4.18
N THR A 137 3.17 11.05 5.41
CA THR A 137 2.46 10.57 6.60
C THR A 137 1.05 11.18 6.73
N GLY A 138 0.78 12.29 6.02
CA GLY A 138 -0.50 12.99 6.02
C GLY A 138 -1.40 12.70 4.83
N LEU A 139 -1.12 11.67 4.02
CA LEU A 139 -1.88 11.36 2.80
C LEU A 139 -3.39 11.26 3.10
N ALA A 140 -4.19 11.80 2.18
CA ALA A 140 -5.65 11.79 2.24
C ALA A 140 -6.22 11.09 1.00
N TRP A 141 -7.54 10.92 0.95
CA TRP A 141 -8.25 10.47 -0.25
C TRP A 141 -9.31 11.50 -0.66
N PRO A 142 -9.49 11.82 -1.96
CA PRO A 142 -8.77 11.28 -3.12
C PRO A 142 -7.44 11.97 -3.44
N SER A 143 -7.21 13.18 -2.92
CA SER A 143 -5.98 13.93 -3.19
C SER A 143 -4.85 13.50 -2.23
N PRO A 144 -3.61 13.24 -2.71
CA PRO A 144 -3.07 13.54 -4.05
C PRO A 144 -3.21 12.41 -5.10
N TRP A 145 -3.79 11.27 -4.76
CA TRP A 145 -3.85 10.06 -5.61
C TRP A 145 -4.58 10.27 -6.95
N ASP A 146 -5.50 11.22 -6.99
CA ASP A 146 -6.20 11.63 -8.21
C ASP A 146 -5.37 12.50 -9.17
N GLY A 147 -4.13 12.84 -8.80
CA GLY A 147 -3.24 13.69 -9.60
C GLY A 147 -3.59 15.18 -9.56
N SER A 148 -4.46 15.59 -8.63
CA SER A 148 -4.88 17.00 -8.48
C SER A 148 -3.81 17.93 -7.92
N LEU A 149 -2.72 17.38 -7.36
CA LEU A 149 -1.67 18.15 -6.70
C LEU A 149 -0.32 17.94 -7.37
N SER A 150 0.41 19.03 -7.53
CA SER A 150 1.78 19.08 -8.02
C SER A 150 2.59 20.07 -7.17
N MET A 151 3.91 19.87 -7.14
CA MET A 151 4.87 20.79 -6.53
C MET A 151 5.95 21.17 -7.52
N THR A 152 6.49 22.38 -7.37
CA THR A 152 7.60 22.85 -8.21
C THR A 152 8.93 22.40 -7.60
N ASN A 153 9.73 21.69 -8.39
CA ASN A 153 11.06 21.25 -7.99
C ASN A 153 12.13 22.34 -8.16
N THR A 154 13.38 22.06 -7.77
CA THR A 154 14.45 23.09 -7.82
C THR A 154 14.79 23.56 -9.24
N ASN A 155 14.42 22.78 -10.25
CA ASN A 155 14.59 23.12 -11.67
C ASN A 155 13.38 23.86 -12.25
N ASN A 156 12.47 24.37 -11.41
CA ASN A 156 11.23 25.05 -11.81
C ASN A 156 10.26 24.18 -12.64
N HIS A 157 10.34 22.86 -12.54
CA HIS A 157 9.37 21.96 -13.16
C HIS A 157 8.25 21.62 -12.19
N SER A 158 7.00 21.63 -12.67
CA SER A 158 5.85 21.17 -11.89
C SER A 158 5.76 19.65 -11.98
N VAL A 159 5.90 18.98 -10.84
CA VAL A 159 5.93 17.52 -10.71
C VAL A 159 4.69 17.05 -9.95
N PRO A 160 3.90 16.10 -10.48
CA PRO A 160 2.72 15.59 -9.80
C PRO A 160 3.10 14.87 -8.49
N LEU A 161 2.21 14.92 -7.50
CA LEU A 161 2.38 14.22 -6.21
C LEU A 161 1.62 12.88 -6.15
N GLY A 162 0.93 12.50 -7.22
CA GLY A 162 0.23 11.24 -7.33
C GLY A 162 -0.48 11.09 -8.66
N GLY A 163 -1.15 9.96 -8.85
CA GLY A 163 -1.95 9.71 -10.04
C GLY A 163 -2.40 8.26 -10.18
N LEU A 164 -3.33 8.05 -11.12
CA LEU A 164 -3.74 6.72 -11.56
C LEU A 164 -2.59 6.07 -12.34
N ILE A 165 -2.19 4.87 -11.91
CA ILE A 165 -1.27 4.01 -12.66
C ILE A 165 -2.03 3.33 -13.80
N GLY A 166 -3.15 2.70 -13.48
CA GLY A 166 -3.96 2.00 -14.46
C GLY A 166 -5.12 1.23 -13.86
N THR A 167 -5.83 0.52 -14.74
CA THR A 167 -6.99 -0.29 -14.40
C THR A 167 -6.80 -1.69 -14.97
N ALA A 168 -7.14 -2.73 -14.20
CA ALA A 168 -7.10 -4.12 -14.63
C ALA A 168 -8.47 -4.79 -14.48
N ASP A 169 -8.76 -5.69 -15.42
CA ASP A 169 -9.91 -6.59 -15.34
C ASP A 169 -9.62 -7.74 -14.38
N ILE A 170 -10.66 -8.11 -13.63
CA ILE A 170 -10.66 -9.22 -12.70
C ILE A 170 -11.32 -10.41 -13.42
N PRO A 171 -10.61 -11.53 -13.62
CA PRO A 171 -11.21 -12.74 -14.18
C PRO A 171 -12.21 -13.35 -13.19
N ALA A 172 -12.89 -14.43 -13.60
CA ALA A 172 -13.78 -15.14 -12.68
C ALA A 172 -12.98 -15.68 -11.48
N ILE A 173 -13.56 -15.57 -10.28
CA ILE A 173 -12.95 -16.08 -9.04
C ILE A 173 -13.97 -16.97 -8.35
N PRO A 174 -13.69 -18.29 -8.21
CA PRO A 174 -14.56 -19.18 -7.45
C PRO A 174 -14.83 -18.67 -6.03
N ALA A 175 -15.93 -19.09 -5.41
CA ALA A 175 -16.14 -18.88 -3.98
C ALA A 175 -14.95 -19.45 -3.17
N GLY A 176 -14.36 -18.63 -2.28
CA GLY A 176 -13.12 -18.96 -1.56
C GLY A 176 -11.83 -18.85 -2.39
N GLY A 177 -11.93 -18.50 -3.68
CA GLY A 177 -10.82 -18.43 -4.62
C GLY A 177 -9.99 -17.14 -4.50
N VAL A 178 -8.88 -17.14 -5.24
CA VAL A 178 -7.92 -16.03 -5.32
C VAL A 178 -7.43 -15.85 -6.75
N VAL A 179 -7.16 -14.61 -7.14
CA VAL A 179 -6.47 -14.30 -8.40
C VAL A 179 -5.46 -13.17 -8.21
N ARG A 180 -4.59 -13.02 -9.21
CA ARG A 180 -3.62 -11.92 -9.31
C ARG A 180 -3.86 -11.23 -10.63
N VAL A 181 -3.92 -9.90 -10.61
CA VAL A 181 -4.05 -9.07 -11.80
C VAL A 181 -2.83 -8.17 -11.90
N ALA A 182 -2.42 -7.84 -13.12
CA ALA A 182 -1.25 -7.01 -13.37
C ALA A 182 -1.64 -5.68 -14.02
N VAL A 183 -0.89 -4.63 -13.71
CA VAL A 183 -0.95 -3.32 -14.33
C VAL A 183 0.48 -2.90 -14.66
N ASN A 184 0.71 -2.47 -15.90
CA ASN A 184 2.00 -1.91 -16.30
C ASN A 184 2.17 -0.54 -15.65
N TRP A 185 3.36 -0.28 -15.13
CA TRP A 185 3.69 0.99 -14.49
C TRP A 185 5.06 1.47 -14.93
N THR A 186 5.14 2.73 -15.36
CA THR A 186 6.41 3.45 -15.47
C THR A 186 6.45 4.46 -14.32
N PRO A 187 7.13 4.14 -13.21
CA PRO A 187 7.20 5.01 -12.05
C PRO A 187 7.86 6.35 -12.38
N PRO A 188 7.49 7.43 -11.69
CA PRO A 188 8.16 8.70 -11.85
C PRO A 188 9.62 8.58 -11.40
N ASN A 189 10.49 9.42 -11.96
CA ASN A 189 11.90 9.46 -11.57
C ASN A 189 12.02 10.11 -10.18
N PRO A 190 12.57 9.42 -9.15
CA PRO A 190 12.73 9.99 -7.81
C PRO A 190 13.51 11.31 -7.78
N ASN A 191 14.46 11.49 -8.70
CA ASN A 191 15.31 12.69 -8.74
C ASN A 191 14.54 13.96 -9.13
N GLU A 192 13.32 13.86 -9.66
CA GLU A 192 12.48 15.02 -9.97
C GLU A 192 11.80 15.64 -8.73
N TYR A 193 11.83 14.95 -7.58
CA TYR A 193 11.14 15.36 -6.35
C TYR A 193 12.06 16.12 -5.39
N ASP A 194 13.08 16.79 -5.93
CA ASP A 194 13.97 17.69 -5.22
C ASP A 194 13.28 19.04 -4.98
N PHE A 195 12.45 19.10 -3.93
CA PHE A 195 11.75 20.32 -3.57
C PHE A 195 12.58 21.17 -2.60
N ALA A 196 12.71 22.47 -2.89
CA ALA A 196 13.50 23.40 -2.07
C ALA A 196 13.00 23.55 -0.62
N SER A 197 11.72 23.23 -0.36
CA SER A 197 11.16 23.23 1.00
C SER A 197 11.60 22.02 1.83
N LEU A 198 11.89 20.88 1.20
CA LEU A 198 12.20 19.64 1.91
C LEU A 198 13.66 19.64 2.44
N PRO A 199 13.91 19.03 3.61
CA PRO A 199 15.24 19.00 4.18
C PRO A 199 16.17 17.98 3.48
N GLY A 200 16.87 18.44 2.45
CA GLY A 200 17.97 17.71 1.80
C GLY A 200 17.52 16.70 0.74
N SER A 201 18.43 15.78 0.36
CA SER A 201 18.19 14.72 -0.62
C SER A 201 17.77 13.40 0.05
N SER A 202 16.80 12.70 -0.55
CA SER A 202 16.46 11.26 -0.44
C SER A 202 14.99 11.07 -0.87
N HIS A 203 14.72 11.12 -2.18
CA HIS A 203 13.34 11.31 -2.67
C HIS A 203 12.62 10.01 -3.07
N LYS A 204 13.16 8.85 -2.68
CA LYS A 204 12.76 7.53 -3.19
C LYS A 204 11.49 6.96 -2.58
N HIS A 205 10.93 7.55 -1.55
CA HIS A 205 9.72 7.01 -0.91
C HIS A 205 8.43 7.42 -1.63
N PHE A 206 7.64 6.40 -1.97
CA PHE A 206 6.33 6.52 -2.59
C PHE A 206 5.33 5.58 -1.91
N CYS A 207 4.07 5.73 -2.28
CA CYS A 207 2.99 4.89 -1.81
C CYS A 207 2.20 4.36 -3.01
N LEU A 208 1.65 3.15 -2.86
CA LEU A 208 0.73 2.54 -3.81
C LEU A 208 -0.62 2.28 -3.14
N LEU A 209 -1.70 2.52 -3.85
CA LEU A 209 -3.06 2.22 -3.41
C LEU A 209 -3.78 1.40 -4.47
N ALA A 210 -4.35 0.26 -4.11
CA ALA A 210 -5.23 -0.50 -4.99
C ALA A 210 -6.68 -0.44 -4.49
N ARG A 211 -7.62 -0.38 -5.43
CA ARG A 211 -9.06 -0.28 -5.18
C ARG A 211 -9.84 -1.27 -6.06
N ILE A 212 -10.71 -2.08 -5.45
CA ILE A 212 -11.58 -3.04 -6.15
C ILE A 212 -13.02 -2.50 -6.24
N GLY A 213 -13.56 -2.36 -7.45
CA GLY A 213 -15.00 -2.19 -7.66
C GLY A 213 -15.37 -1.61 -9.03
N LYS A 214 -16.59 -1.09 -9.23
CA LYS A 214 -17.09 -0.78 -10.57
C LYS A 214 -16.72 0.62 -11.04
N GLU A 215 -16.71 0.79 -12.35
CA GLU A 215 -16.64 2.10 -12.99
C GLU A 215 -18.03 2.58 -13.43
N PRO A 216 -18.36 3.87 -13.30
CA PRO A 216 -17.66 4.91 -12.54
C PRO A 216 -18.27 4.98 -11.13
N ASP A 217 -18.13 3.96 -10.26
CA ASP A 217 -18.67 4.07 -8.90
C ASP A 217 -18.00 5.28 -8.22
N PRO A 218 -18.72 6.40 -8.00
CA PRO A 218 -18.18 7.51 -7.22
C PRO A 218 -17.86 6.92 -5.84
N PRO A 219 -16.69 7.27 -5.27
CA PRO A 219 -15.87 6.37 -4.45
C PRO A 219 -16.73 5.40 -3.62
N PHE A 220 -17.04 4.22 -4.17
CA PHE A 220 -17.81 3.13 -3.54
C PHE A 220 -18.89 3.51 -2.51
N GLY A 221 -19.81 4.44 -2.83
CA GLY A 221 -20.90 4.78 -1.90
C GLY A 221 -20.42 5.39 -0.57
N LEU A 222 -19.18 5.88 -0.53
CA LEU A 222 -18.53 6.50 0.60
C LEU A 222 -18.41 8.00 0.35
N SER A 223 -19.09 8.82 1.15
CA SER A 223 -18.80 10.26 1.23
C SER A 223 -17.49 10.47 2.02
N VAL A 224 -16.35 10.05 1.51
CA VAL A 224 -15.06 10.32 2.18
C VAL A 224 -14.06 10.89 1.20
N THR A 225 -14.22 12.18 0.94
CA THR A 225 -13.05 13.06 1.10
C THR A 225 -12.63 12.94 2.56
N GLY A 226 -11.42 12.48 2.86
CA GLY A 226 -11.09 12.23 4.25
C GLY A 226 -9.74 11.58 4.52
N ILE A 227 -9.62 11.13 5.76
CA ILE A 227 -8.43 10.53 6.34
C ILE A 227 -8.17 9.17 5.68
N LEU A 228 -6.98 9.00 5.08
CA LEU A 228 -6.65 7.77 4.37
C LEU A 228 -6.64 6.54 5.29
N GLY A 229 -6.07 6.66 6.49
CA GLY A 229 -6.05 5.60 7.49
C GLY A 229 -7.44 5.03 7.79
N ASP A 230 -8.44 5.88 8.00
CA ASP A 230 -9.83 5.45 8.22
C ASP A 230 -10.45 4.89 6.94
N TYR A 231 -10.13 5.45 5.77
CA TYR A 231 -10.67 4.94 4.51
C TYR A 231 -10.23 3.49 4.24
N VAL A 232 -8.96 3.17 4.48
CA VAL A 232 -8.42 1.81 4.33
C VAL A 232 -8.97 0.90 5.44
N LYS A 233 -8.92 1.36 6.70
CA LYS A 233 -9.38 0.60 7.87
C LYS A 233 -10.85 0.17 7.82
N ASN A 234 -11.70 0.86 7.08
CA ASN A 234 -13.13 0.57 6.99
C ASN A 234 -13.50 -0.06 5.63
N ASN A 235 -12.53 -0.50 4.83
CA ASN A 235 -12.78 -0.94 3.47
C ASN A 235 -11.83 -2.05 2.97
N ASN A 236 -12.30 -3.29 3.04
CA ASN A 236 -11.59 -4.48 2.56
C ASN A 236 -11.38 -4.53 1.03
N LYS A 237 -11.86 -3.52 0.29
CA LYS A 237 -11.65 -3.36 -1.15
C LYS A 237 -10.56 -2.33 -1.46
N VAL A 238 -9.91 -1.77 -0.45
CA VAL A 238 -8.85 -0.77 -0.58
C VAL A 238 -7.66 -1.21 0.24
N ILE A 239 -6.48 -1.28 -0.39
CA ILE A 239 -5.23 -1.63 0.30
C ILE A 239 -4.16 -0.59 -0.02
N TRP A 240 -3.24 -0.40 0.93
CA TRP A 240 -2.18 0.61 0.85
C TRP A 240 -0.81 0.00 1.16
N LYS A 241 0.23 0.48 0.46
CA LYS A 241 1.61 0.06 0.65
C LYS A 241 2.59 1.22 0.50
N ASN A 242 3.61 1.31 1.36
CA ASN A 242 4.80 2.11 1.10
C ASN A 242 5.81 1.34 0.25
N ILE A 243 6.49 2.03 -0.65
CA ILE A 243 7.54 1.47 -1.51
C ILE A 243 8.69 2.47 -1.69
N GLY A 244 9.88 1.95 -1.96
CA GLY A 244 10.98 2.72 -2.57
C GLY A 244 10.87 2.68 -4.09
N ILE A 245 11.30 3.73 -4.78
CA ILE A 245 11.59 3.70 -6.22
C ILE A 245 13.09 3.91 -6.36
N GLU A 246 13.78 2.98 -7.02
CA GLU A 246 15.21 3.10 -7.32
C GLU A 246 15.48 4.18 -8.37
N ASP A 247 16.59 4.88 -8.18
CA ASP A 247 17.14 5.81 -9.17
C ASP A 247 17.78 5.01 -10.32
N PRO A 248 17.40 5.26 -11.58
CA PRO A 248 18.02 4.60 -12.74
C PRO A 248 19.50 4.94 -12.96
N VAL A 249 20.04 6.02 -12.38
CA VAL A 249 21.41 6.53 -12.66
C VAL A 249 22.41 6.20 -11.55
N THR A 250 21.99 6.16 -10.28
CA THR A 250 22.88 5.95 -9.13
C THR A 250 22.15 5.38 -7.92
N ASP A 251 22.46 4.14 -7.52
CA ASP A 251 22.76 3.87 -6.10
C ASP A 251 23.41 2.49 -5.87
N PRO A 252 24.73 2.41 -5.62
CA PRO A 252 25.35 1.19 -5.09
C PRO A 252 25.30 1.11 -3.56
N GLY A 253 24.86 2.17 -2.85
CA GLY A 253 25.05 2.31 -1.41
C GLY A 253 23.74 2.35 -0.63
N GLY A 254 23.60 1.52 0.40
CA GLY A 254 22.40 1.52 1.25
C GLY A 254 22.01 2.92 1.79
N GLU A 255 20.71 3.22 1.83
CA GLU A 255 20.22 4.53 2.28
C GLU A 255 20.58 4.80 3.74
N THR A 256 21.49 5.74 3.96
CA THR A 256 21.80 6.27 5.31
C THR A 256 20.82 7.38 5.73
N ALA A 257 19.87 7.74 4.86
CA ALA A 257 18.85 8.75 5.13
C ALA A 257 17.51 8.46 4.43
N GLY A 258 16.40 8.67 5.15
CA GLY A 258 15.04 8.62 4.62
C GLY A 258 14.36 9.99 4.75
N LEU A 259 13.72 10.47 3.68
CA LEU A 259 13.00 11.76 3.66
C LEU A 259 11.54 11.55 3.23
N PHE A 260 10.64 12.08 4.06
CA PHE A 260 9.19 11.92 3.91
C PHE A 260 8.51 13.26 3.93
N MET A 261 7.42 13.38 3.18
CA MET A 261 6.54 14.52 3.31
C MET A 261 5.65 14.35 4.54
N ILE A 262 5.38 15.43 5.24
CA ILE A 262 4.34 15.53 6.26
C ILE A 262 3.47 16.72 5.91
N GLY A 263 2.20 16.70 6.32
CA GLY A 263 1.36 17.86 6.02
C GLY A 263 -0.13 17.57 5.98
N ASN A 264 -0.86 18.57 5.53
CA ASN A 264 -2.30 18.59 5.47
C ASN A 264 -2.76 18.79 4.03
N TYR A 265 -3.31 17.72 3.46
CA TYR A 265 -3.88 17.70 2.11
C TYR A 265 -5.37 18.12 2.10
N SER A 266 -5.96 18.35 3.27
CA SER A 266 -7.36 18.77 3.41
C SER A 266 -7.51 20.29 3.31
N LYS A 267 -8.77 20.73 3.25
CA LYS A 267 -9.14 22.15 3.21
C LYS A 267 -9.27 22.79 4.59
N ASP A 268 -9.25 21.99 5.65
CA ASP A 268 -9.45 22.45 7.02
C ASP A 268 -8.16 22.36 7.82
N ALA A 269 -7.90 23.35 8.67
CA ALA A 269 -6.75 23.31 9.57
C ALA A 269 -7.00 22.29 10.69
N TYR A 270 -5.93 21.65 11.17
CA TYR A 270 -6.01 20.82 12.37
C TYR A 270 -4.73 20.91 13.20
N LYS A 271 -4.84 20.57 14.48
CA LYS A 271 -3.69 20.25 15.32
C LYS A 271 -3.43 18.75 15.27
N GLY A 272 -2.16 18.39 15.22
CA GLY A 272 -1.74 17.01 15.13
C GLY A 272 -0.35 16.79 15.69
N GLY A 273 0.23 15.65 15.37
CA GLY A 273 1.58 15.31 15.78
C GLY A 273 2.24 14.34 14.83
N ILE A 274 3.56 14.28 14.92
CA ILE A 274 4.37 13.25 14.25
C ILE A 274 4.92 12.34 15.33
N ARG A 275 4.57 11.06 15.25
CA ARG A 275 5.03 10.00 16.15
C ARG A 275 6.07 9.15 15.47
N ILE A 276 7.13 8.83 16.19
CA ILE A 276 8.29 8.12 15.69
C ILE A 276 8.52 6.94 16.61
N ASN A 277 8.52 5.74 16.04
CA ASN A 277 8.72 4.49 16.77
C ASN A 277 9.86 3.68 16.13
N VAL A 278 10.90 3.40 16.91
CA VAL A 278 11.99 2.50 16.52
C VAL A 278 11.56 1.06 16.80
N LEU A 279 11.41 0.26 15.75
CA LEU A 279 10.85 -1.08 15.83
C LEU A 279 11.91 -2.12 16.26
N GLY A 280 11.48 -3.11 17.04
CA GLY A 280 12.26 -4.31 17.38
C GLY A 280 13.40 -4.13 18.40
N GLU A 281 14.02 -2.95 18.48
CA GLU A 281 15.27 -2.73 19.24
C GLU A 281 15.07 -2.03 20.60
N GLY A 282 13.88 -1.51 20.89
CA GLY A 282 13.68 -0.63 22.05
C GLY A 282 14.68 0.52 22.04
N THR A 283 15.31 0.83 23.18
CA THR A 283 16.36 1.86 23.28
C THR A 283 17.77 1.33 22.96
N GLY A 284 17.90 0.04 22.61
CA GLY A 284 19.19 -0.63 22.42
C GLY A 284 20.01 -0.06 21.27
N PHE A 285 19.34 0.47 20.23
CA PHE A 285 19.99 1.05 19.06
C PHE A 285 20.96 2.18 19.39
N MET A 286 20.67 2.96 20.44
CA MET A 286 21.48 4.11 20.84
C MET A 286 22.91 3.75 21.28
N LYS A 287 23.18 2.46 21.53
CA LYS A 287 24.54 1.97 21.83
C LYS A 287 25.44 1.93 20.60
N TYR A 288 24.88 1.78 19.41
CA TYR A 288 25.63 1.55 18.18
C TYR A 288 25.22 2.47 17.03
N ALA A 289 24.14 3.24 17.18
CA ALA A 289 23.64 4.16 16.17
C ALA A 289 23.05 5.43 16.79
N GLU A 290 23.17 6.52 16.04
CA GLU A 290 22.54 7.80 16.31
C GLU A 290 21.60 8.15 15.15
N VAL A 291 20.39 8.60 15.47
CA VAL A 291 19.41 9.00 14.47
C VAL A 291 19.14 10.50 14.61
N LYS A 292 19.62 11.26 13.64
CA LYS A 292 19.31 12.68 13.48
C LYS A 292 17.96 12.84 12.80
N VAL A 293 17.15 13.76 13.33
CA VAL A 293 15.88 14.20 12.76
C VAL A 293 16.03 15.64 12.29
N THR A 294 15.82 15.87 11.00
CA THR A 294 15.82 17.21 10.41
C THR A 294 14.39 17.53 9.98
N LEU A 295 13.79 18.52 10.66
CA LEU A 295 12.49 19.06 10.27
C LEU A 295 12.67 20.03 9.11
N GLY A 296 11.70 20.03 8.19
CA GLY A 296 11.58 21.02 7.13
C GLY A 296 11.40 22.42 7.71
N LYS A 297 11.71 23.44 6.90
CA LYS A 297 11.78 24.84 7.35
C LYS A 297 10.49 25.28 8.06
N ASN A 298 9.33 24.92 7.50
CA ASN A 298 8.05 25.36 8.04
C ASN A 298 7.57 24.48 9.19
N VAL A 299 7.97 23.20 9.23
CA VAL A 299 7.52 22.24 10.26
C VAL A 299 7.91 22.72 11.67
N THR A 300 9.13 23.20 11.85
CA THR A 300 9.58 23.75 13.14
C THR A 300 8.71 24.94 13.56
N GLU A 301 8.37 25.83 12.62
CA GLU A 301 7.47 26.96 12.90
C GLU A 301 6.05 26.51 13.24
N TRP A 302 5.51 25.53 12.52
CA TRP A 302 4.19 24.95 12.79
C TRP A 302 4.11 24.35 14.19
N TRP A 303 5.19 23.69 14.60
CA TRP A 303 5.30 23.09 15.92
C TRP A 303 5.39 24.13 17.04
N LEU A 304 6.25 25.15 16.87
CA LEU A 304 6.37 26.26 17.82
C LEU A 304 5.04 27.01 17.96
N LYS A 305 4.40 27.36 16.85
CA LYS A 305 3.09 28.06 16.82
C LYS A 305 2.00 27.22 17.50
N GLY A 306 1.92 25.93 17.20
CA GLY A 306 0.87 25.07 17.71
C GLY A 306 0.93 24.83 19.23
N ASN A 307 2.12 24.95 19.81
CA ASN A 307 2.37 24.88 21.25
C ASN A 307 2.50 26.25 21.95
N ASN A 308 2.49 27.35 21.21
CA ASN A 308 2.81 28.69 21.72
C ASN A 308 4.19 28.75 22.40
N PHE A 309 5.18 28.06 21.81
CA PHE A 309 6.56 28.08 22.27
C PHE A 309 7.34 29.22 21.63
N THR A 310 8.29 29.76 22.39
CA THR A 310 9.45 30.47 21.83
C THR A 310 10.60 29.46 21.69
N HIS A 311 11.38 29.56 20.61
CA HIS A 311 12.56 28.73 20.39
C HIS A 311 13.48 28.77 21.63
N GLU A 312 14.00 27.62 22.03
CA GLU A 312 14.89 27.45 23.20
C GLU A 312 14.33 27.83 24.58
N SER A 313 13.04 28.17 24.69
CA SER A 313 12.37 28.34 26.00
C SER A 313 12.41 27.06 26.85
N ASP A 314 12.24 27.20 28.16
CA ASP A 314 12.21 26.05 29.07
C ASP A 314 11.06 25.08 28.73
N SER A 315 9.89 25.61 28.34
CA SER A 315 8.75 24.80 27.89
C SER A 315 9.07 24.00 26.63
N PHE A 316 9.80 24.59 25.68
CA PHE A 316 10.27 23.90 24.48
C PHE A 316 11.26 22.78 24.81
N LYS A 317 12.27 23.05 25.65
CA LYS A 317 13.26 22.05 26.08
C LYS A 317 12.61 20.91 26.88
N MET A 318 11.63 21.25 27.74
CA MET A 318 10.88 20.27 28.49
C MET A 318 10.03 19.38 27.58
N ALA A 319 9.37 19.94 26.57
CA ALA A 319 8.59 19.18 25.59
C ALA A 319 9.46 18.18 24.81
N LEU A 320 10.63 18.61 24.32
CA LEU A 320 11.61 17.72 23.66
C LEU A 320 11.95 16.51 24.53
N LYS A 321 12.35 16.77 25.78
CA LYS A 321 12.72 15.72 26.73
C LYS A 321 11.56 14.78 27.05
N GLN A 322 10.35 15.31 27.24
CA GLN A 322 9.14 14.52 27.49
C GLN A 322 8.78 13.61 26.33
N HIS A 323 9.06 14.05 25.10
CA HIS A 323 8.74 13.32 23.88
C HIS A 323 9.95 12.63 23.24
N GLY A 324 10.94 12.23 24.05
CA GLY A 324 12.04 11.37 23.58
C GLY A 324 12.92 11.99 22.49
N ILE A 325 13.03 13.32 22.46
CA ILE A 325 13.89 14.06 21.53
C ILE A 325 14.95 14.81 22.32
N GLU A 326 16.19 14.69 21.87
CA GLU A 326 17.31 15.50 22.35
C GLU A 326 17.63 16.60 21.34
N LEU A 327 17.91 17.81 21.81
CA LEU A 327 18.42 18.89 20.97
C LEU A 327 19.91 19.09 21.26
N ARG A 328 20.74 18.98 20.22
CA ARG A 328 22.18 19.24 20.29
C ARG A 328 22.54 20.33 19.29
N GLY A 329 22.82 21.53 19.79
CA GLY A 329 22.88 22.72 18.93
C GLY A 329 21.52 22.98 18.29
N ASN A 330 21.46 22.96 16.95
CA ASN A 330 20.23 23.14 16.18
C ASN A 330 19.63 21.82 15.67
N ASP A 331 20.23 20.69 16.03
CA ASP A 331 19.88 19.38 15.48
C ASP A 331 19.08 18.55 16.48
N PHE A 332 17.97 17.96 16.02
CA PHE A 332 17.17 17.03 16.82
C PHE A 332 17.68 15.60 16.67
N PHE A 333 17.68 14.85 17.76
CA PHE A 333 18.07 13.45 17.80
C PHE A 333 17.04 12.62 18.54
N LEU A 334 16.86 11.38 18.11
CA LEU A 334 16.05 10.43 18.87
C LEU A 334 16.79 10.07 20.17
N ALA A 335 16.13 10.28 21.30
CA ALA A 335 16.62 9.96 22.65
C ALA A 335 15.92 8.73 23.26
N GLY A 336 15.12 8.03 22.47
CA GLY A 336 14.35 6.88 22.89
C GLY A 336 13.76 6.13 21.70
N ASN A 337 13.03 5.06 22.00
CA ASN A 337 12.33 4.26 20.99
C ASN A 337 10.98 4.86 20.59
N MET A 338 10.42 5.73 21.42
CA MET A 338 9.22 6.49 21.13
C MET A 338 9.57 7.97 21.22
N ALA A 339 9.42 8.68 20.11
CA ALA A 339 9.59 10.11 20.05
C ALA A 339 8.38 10.78 19.39
N ALA A 340 8.12 12.04 19.72
CA ALA A 340 7.01 12.76 19.11
C ALA A 340 7.22 14.27 19.02
N PHE A 341 6.71 14.86 17.95
CA PHE A 341 6.46 16.30 17.85
C PHE A 341 4.95 16.51 17.92
N GLU A 342 4.42 16.81 19.11
CA GLU A 342 2.99 16.94 19.36
C GLU A 342 2.50 18.39 19.23
N ASN A 343 1.19 18.56 19.01
CA ASN A 343 0.50 19.85 18.83
C ASN A 343 1.05 20.72 17.68
N ILE A 344 1.50 20.10 16.58
CA ILE A 344 1.85 20.82 15.36
C ILE A 344 0.57 21.40 14.75
N LEU A 345 0.59 22.69 14.38
CA LEU A 345 -0.52 23.33 13.69
C LEU A 345 -0.36 23.18 12.17
N PHE A 346 -1.14 22.28 11.57
CA PHE A 346 -1.14 22.07 10.13
C PHE A 346 -2.22 22.93 9.46
N ALA A 347 -1.81 23.98 8.76
CA ALA A 347 -2.73 24.78 7.95
C ALA A 347 -3.20 23.99 6.70
N PRO A 348 -4.35 24.35 6.10
CA PRO A 348 -4.86 23.69 4.90
C PRO A 348 -3.85 23.68 3.76
N GLN A 349 -3.79 22.57 3.02
CA GLN A 349 -3.00 22.42 1.80
C GLN A 349 -1.51 22.77 1.96
N GLN A 350 -0.95 22.57 3.16
CA GLN A 350 0.47 22.78 3.43
C GLN A 350 1.18 21.43 3.62
N VAL A 351 2.31 21.29 2.94
CA VAL A 351 3.19 20.13 3.01
C VAL A 351 4.62 20.59 3.16
N ASP A 352 5.40 19.84 3.93
CA ASP A 352 6.83 20.04 4.13
C ASP A 352 7.45 18.68 4.49
N GLY A 353 8.72 18.62 4.88
CA GLY A 353 9.45 17.37 5.03
C GLY A 353 9.91 17.07 6.43
N ILE A 354 10.18 15.79 6.66
CA ILE A 354 10.99 15.29 7.77
C ILE A 354 12.03 14.32 7.22
N LYS A 355 13.29 14.54 7.58
CA LYS A 355 14.40 13.67 7.19
C LYS A 355 14.99 12.99 8.42
N PHE A 356 15.24 11.70 8.28
CA PHE A 356 15.97 10.89 9.23
C PHE A 356 17.34 10.57 8.65
N SER A 357 18.39 10.66 9.45
CA SER A 357 19.74 10.28 9.03
C SER A 357 20.38 9.43 10.11
N LEU A 358 20.82 8.23 9.72
CA LEU A 358 21.43 7.28 10.62
C LEU A 358 22.95 7.37 10.52
N LYS A 359 23.60 7.46 11.68
CA LYS A 359 25.04 7.34 11.81
C LYS A 359 25.35 6.17 12.73
N LEU A 360 26.10 5.19 12.24
CA LEU A 360 26.67 4.14 13.10
C LEU A 360 27.77 4.76 13.97
N LEU A 361 27.66 4.56 15.28
CA LEU A 361 28.68 4.89 16.27
C LEU A 361 29.68 3.74 16.40
N GLU A 362 29.16 2.51 16.33
CA GLU A 362 29.90 1.26 16.46
C GLU A 362 29.28 0.19 15.54
N LYS A 363 29.88 -1.01 15.51
CA LYS A 363 29.30 -2.13 14.77
C LYS A 363 28.00 -2.58 15.43
N ALA A 364 26.93 -2.74 14.65
CA ALA A 364 25.66 -3.26 15.14
C ALA A 364 25.83 -4.70 15.71
N PRO A 365 25.02 -5.10 16.72
CA PRO A 365 25.05 -6.45 17.28
C PRO A 365 24.85 -7.53 16.22
N ALA A 366 25.45 -8.69 16.43
CA ALA A 366 25.29 -9.82 15.53
C ALA A 366 23.80 -10.20 15.40
N GLY A 367 23.31 -10.30 14.16
CA GLY A 367 21.91 -10.62 13.86
C GLY A 367 21.02 -9.41 13.58
N VAL A 368 21.43 -8.19 13.95
CA VAL A 368 20.69 -6.96 13.62
C VAL A 368 21.11 -6.49 12.23
N LYS A 369 20.21 -6.62 11.25
CA LYS A 369 20.51 -6.31 9.84
C LYS A 369 20.15 -4.88 9.46
N ASP A 370 19.09 -4.35 10.05
CA ASP A 370 18.57 -3.02 9.80
C ASP A 370 18.03 -2.38 11.09
N LEU A 371 17.95 -1.04 11.08
CA LEU A 371 17.18 -0.27 12.06
C LEU A 371 15.91 0.22 11.37
N GLN A 372 14.75 -0.18 11.87
CA GLN A 372 13.47 0.22 11.30
C GLN A 372 12.82 1.33 12.12
N ILE A 373 12.39 2.39 11.45
CA ILE A 373 11.70 3.52 12.06
C ILE A 373 10.33 3.67 11.41
N ARG A 374 9.28 3.53 12.21
CA ARG A 374 7.91 3.86 11.83
C ARG A 374 7.64 5.32 12.16
N ILE A 375 7.07 6.05 11.22
CA ILE A 375 6.66 7.44 11.39
C ILE A 375 5.18 7.54 11.07
N GLU A 376 4.39 8.09 11.98
CA GLU A 376 2.94 8.25 11.84
C GLU A 376 2.54 9.69 12.09
N GLN A 377 1.61 10.21 11.28
CA GLN A 377 1.00 11.50 11.54
C GLN A 377 -0.39 11.28 12.13
N VAL A 378 -0.67 11.99 13.23
CA VAL A 378 -1.97 11.98 13.88
C VAL A 378 -2.61 13.35 13.78
N ALA A 379 -3.95 13.38 13.76
CA ALA A 379 -4.74 14.60 13.82
C ALA A 379 -5.77 14.50 14.94
N VAL A 380 -6.05 15.63 15.60
CA VAL A 380 -7.15 15.75 16.56
C VAL A 380 -8.29 16.48 15.85
N ILE A 381 -9.35 15.75 15.48
CA ILE A 381 -10.53 16.30 14.80
C ILE A 381 -11.76 15.99 15.64
N GLY A 382 -12.56 17.01 15.97
CA GLY A 382 -13.73 16.84 16.84
C GLY A 382 -13.38 16.31 18.24
N GLY A 383 -12.16 16.57 18.73
CA GLY A 383 -11.66 16.07 20.01
C GLY A 383 -11.22 14.61 20.01
N LYS A 384 -11.30 13.91 18.87
CA LYS A 384 -10.81 12.54 18.72
C LYS A 384 -9.49 12.55 17.96
N GLU A 385 -8.52 11.81 18.48
CA GLU A 385 -7.27 11.55 17.78
C GLU A 385 -7.46 10.44 16.73
N MET A 386 -6.89 10.66 15.54
CA MET A 386 -6.93 9.73 14.43
C MET A 386 -5.57 9.68 13.73
N THR A 387 -5.11 8.48 13.41
CA THR A 387 -3.91 8.30 12.57
C THR A 387 -4.28 8.57 11.12
N LEU A 388 -3.59 9.55 10.52
CA LEU A 388 -3.81 9.90 9.12
C LEU A 388 -3.16 8.90 8.18
N GLY A 389 -1.94 8.53 8.51
CA GLY A 389 -1.09 7.69 7.71
C GLY A 389 0.30 7.57 8.32
N GLY A 390 1.17 6.83 7.63
CA GLY A 390 2.53 6.62 8.07
C GLY A 390 3.43 6.05 6.99
N VAL A 391 4.70 5.93 7.37
CA VAL A 391 5.78 5.36 6.59
C VAL A 391 6.66 4.51 7.48
N ILE A 392 7.30 3.48 6.91
CA ILE A 392 8.38 2.74 7.57
C ILE A 392 9.66 2.95 6.77
N GLN A 393 10.71 3.42 7.45
CA GLN A 393 12.07 3.46 6.93
C GLN A 393 12.87 2.29 7.48
N SER A 394 13.58 1.58 6.62
CA SER A 394 14.63 0.64 7.03
C SER A 394 15.99 1.23 6.72
N PHE A 395 16.88 1.27 7.71
CA PHE A 395 18.28 1.65 7.55
C PHE A 395 19.15 0.40 7.63
N PRO A 396 19.77 -0.07 6.53
CA PRO A 396 20.71 -1.17 6.59
C PRO A 396 21.87 -0.84 7.56
N LEU A 397 22.21 -1.76 8.46
CA LEU A 397 23.28 -1.58 9.47
C LEU A 397 24.56 -2.34 9.14
N VAL A 398 24.63 -2.89 7.93
CA VAL A 398 25.82 -3.59 7.44
C VAL A 398 26.86 -2.53 7.09
N LYS A 399 28.07 -2.64 7.66
CA LYS A 399 29.23 -1.97 7.07
C LYS A 399 29.37 -2.60 5.69
N GLU A 400 29.23 -1.84 4.60
CA GLU A 400 29.65 -2.35 3.30
C GLU A 400 31.13 -2.72 3.45
N ASP A 401 31.38 -4.00 3.69
CA ASP A 401 32.67 -4.59 3.47
C ASP A 401 32.92 -4.25 2.00
N GLY A 402 33.92 -3.43 1.72
CA GLY A 402 34.35 -3.04 0.37
C GLY A 402 34.90 -4.22 -0.43
N GLY A 403 34.22 -5.37 -0.40
CA GLY A 403 34.34 -6.40 -1.41
C GLY A 403 33.92 -5.80 -2.75
N PRO A 404 34.59 -6.19 -3.84
CA PRO A 404 34.27 -5.67 -5.15
C PRO A 404 32.78 -5.86 -5.41
N VAL A 405 32.12 -4.78 -5.84
CA VAL A 405 30.81 -4.84 -6.47
C VAL A 405 30.90 -5.92 -7.53
N THR A 406 30.34 -7.10 -7.25
CA THR A 406 30.15 -8.08 -8.31
C THR A 406 29.18 -7.41 -9.27
N PRO A 407 29.60 -7.15 -10.53
CA PRO A 407 28.68 -6.58 -11.49
C PRO A 407 27.42 -7.45 -11.52
N PRO A 408 26.23 -6.86 -11.81
CA PRO A 408 25.04 -7.66 -12.05
C PRO A 408 25.42 -8.79 -13.00
N PRO A 409 24.96 -10.03 -12.76
CA PRO A 409 25.23 -11.11 -13.68
C PRO A 409 24.87 -10.58 -15.08
N PRO A 410 25.77 -10.71 -16.08
CA PRO A 410 25.46 -10.25 -17.41
C PRO A 410 24.09 -10.83 -17.78
N PRO A 411 23.24 -10.09 -18.52
CA PRO A 411 21.97 -10.61 -18.96
C PRO A 411 22.23 -12.02 -19.47
N VAL A 412 21.46 -13.00 -19.00
CA VAL A 412 21.59 -14.39 -19.42
C VAL A 412 21.45 -14.35 -20.93
N THR A 413 22.59 -14.27 -21.62
CA THR A 413 22.66 -14.60 -23.01
C THR A 413 22.30 -16.06 -22.98
N GLU A 414 21.16 -16.37 -23.59
CA GLU A 414 20.83 -17.76 -23.90
C GLU A 414 22.13 -18.44 -24.36
N PRO A 415 22.48 -19.60 -23.81
CA PRO A 415 23.73 -20.28 -24.14
C PRO A 415 23.82 -20.29 -25.65
N GLY A 416 24.80 -19.54 -26.17
CA GLY A 416 24.84 -19.13 -27.57
C GLY A 416 24.48 -20.33 -28.43
N SER A 417 23.39 -20.22 -29.18
CA SER A 417 23.05 -21.25 -30.15
C SER A 417 24.31 -21.42 -31.01
N ASN A 418 24.99 -22.54 -30.84
CA ASN A 418 26.25 -22.83 -31.50
C ASN A 418 25.94 -23.03 -33.00
N TYR A 419 25.67 -21.94 -33.72
CA TYR A 419 25.23 -21.98 -35.12
C TYR A 419 26.32 -22.59 -36.01
N TRP A 420 27.59 -22.50 -35.58
CA TRP A 420 28.73 -23.23 -36.15
C TRP A 420 28.58 -24.75 -36.13
N ILE A 421 27.88 -25.34 -35.13
CA ILE A 421 27.56 -26.78 -35.14
C ILE A 421 26.60 -27.10 -36.28
N TRP A 422 25.60 -26.26 -36.52
CA TRP A 422 24.68 -26.43 -37.66
C TRP A 422 25.36 -26.22 -39.01
N ILE A 423 26.34 -25.31 -39.10
CA ILE A 423 27.20 -25.18 -40.29
C ILE A 423 28.05 -26.44 -40.51
N LEU A 424 28.70 -26.95 -39.47
CA LEU A 424 29.51 -28.17 -39.58
C LEU A 424 28.68 -29.37 -40.01
N ILE A 425 27.48 -29.52 -39.45
CA ILE A 425 26.51 -30.54 -39.88
C ILE A 425 26.13 -30.33 -41.35
N GLY A 426 25.84 -29.09 -41.77
CA GLY A 426 25.54 -28.76 -43.17
C GLY A 426 26.68 -29.09 -44.13
N ILE A 427 27.93 -28.79 -43.75
CA ILE A 427 29.13 -29.11 -44.54
C ILE A 427 29.33 -30.63 -44.64
N VAL A 428 29.17 -31.37 -43.55
CA VAL A 428 29.28 -32.84 -43.56
C VAL A 428 28.20 -33.47 -44.45
N ILE A 429 26.96 -32.97 -44.40
CA ILE A 429 25.88 -33.43 -45.27
C ILE A 429 26.20 -33.14 -46.74
N LEU A 430 26.72 -31.95 -47.07
CA LEU A 430 27.13 -31.60 -48.44
C LEU A 430 28.28 -32.48 -48.94
N ILE A 431 29.27 -32.79 -48.09
CA ILE A 431 30.36 -33.69 -48.43
C ILE A 431 29.84 -35.11 -48.67
N LEU A 432 28.93 -35.61 -47.81
CA LEU A 432 28.31 -36.93 -48.00
C LEU A 432 27.48 -36.98 -49.28
N LEU A 433 26.70 -35.96 -49.59
CA LEU A 433 25.94 -35.87 -50.84
C LEU A 433 26.86 -35.77 -52.07
N PHE A 434 27.98 -35.06 -51.97
CA PHE A 434 28.99 -35.00 -53.03
C PHE A 434 29.67 -36.36 -53.26
N LEU A 435 29.97 -37.10 -52.19
CA LEU A 435 30.54 -38.44 -52.28
C LEU A 435 29.52 -39.47 -52.81
N LEU A 436 28.24 -39.34 -52.45
CA LEU A 436 27.16 -40.19 -52.95
C LEU A 436 26.84 -39.92 -54.43
N THR A 437 26.96 -38.67 -54.88
CA THR A 437 26.75 -38.29 -56.30
C THR A 437 27.95 -38.67 -57.18
N ARG A 438 29.17 -38.73 -56.63
CA ARG A 438 30.35 -39.26 -57.34
C ARG A 438 30.36 -40.77 -57.53
N ARG A 439 29.60 -41.56 -56.74
CA ARG A 439 29.50 -43.01 -56.91
C ARG A 439 28.57 -43.47 -58.04
N LYS A 440 27.91 -42.54 -58.75
CA LYS A 440 27.01 -42.86 -59.88
C LYS A 440 27.52 -42.33 -61.25
N LYS A 441 28.82 -42.19 -61.42
CA LYS A 441 29.46 -42.07 -62.75
C LYS A 441 30.62 -43.03 -62.88
#